data_AF-A0A7W1CCV6-F1
#
_entry.id   AF-A0A7W1CCV6-F1
#
_cell.length_a   1.000
_cell.length_b   1.000
_cell.length_c   1.000
_cell.angle_alpha   90.00
_cell.angle_beta   90.00
_cell.angle_gamma   90.00
#
_symmetry.space_group_name_H-M   'P 1'
#
loop_
_entity.id
_entity.type
_entity.pdbx_description
1 polymer ?
#
loop_
_entity_poly.entity_id
_entity_poly.type
_entity_poly.pdbx_seq_one_letter_code
_entity_poly.pdbx_strand_id
1 'polypeptide(L)'
;MAIIKPFRALRPNFELAKQVSCVPYDVIYESEVRGFIEANPLSFLRVTRSEAEFPEGSNQPTEEVFERARQNLQKFIDDEIFATEAEPSVYVYRLETETHAQTGVVACCSLDEYELGTIKKHEKTRPDKVEDRTGHMLALNAQTGLIFLAFRGTLETKRLIFEAMQGEPIYNFHCSNGIKQAVWRVSLTEDFIRAFAEI
;
A
#
# COMPACT_ATOMS: atom_id res chain seq x y z
N MET A 1 11.51 -8.84 19.18
CA MET A 1 11.71 -7.40 19.02
C MET A 1 11.53 -7.13 17.56
N ALA A 2 10.49 -6.39 17.19
CA ALA A 2 10.17 -6.04 15.81
C ALA A 2 10.61 -4.60 15.54
N ILE A 3 11.47 -4.40 14.55
CA ILE A 3 11.99 -3.11 14.15
C ILE A 3 11.09 -2.55 13.05
N ILE A 4 10.33 -1.51 13.41
CA ILE A 4 9.61 -0.70 12.44
C ILE A 4 10.33 0.64 12.21
N LYS A 5 10.22 1.17 10.99
CA LYS A 5 10.75 2.49 10.63
C LYS A 5 9.70 3.33 9.93
N PRO A 6 9.64 4.65 10.22
CA PRO A 6 8.81 5.55 9.44
C PRO A 6 9.38 5.75 8.04
N PHE A 7 8.53 6.23 7.13
CA PHE A 7 8.92 6.50 5.75
C PHE A 7 8.22 7.74 5.23
N ARG A 8 8.81 8.37 4.21
CA ARG A 8 8.18 9.47 3.47
C ARG A 8 7.24 8.86 2.43
N ALA A 9 5.94 8.91 2.70
CA ALA A 9 4.97 8.35 1.76
C ALA A 9 4.89 9.20 0.48
N LEU A 10 4.89 8.53 -0.68
CA LEU A 10 4.31 9.08 -1.89
C LEU A 10 2.81 8.76 -1.85
N ARG A 11 1.97 9.75 -1.62
CA ARG A 11 0.53 9.55 -1.37
C ARG A 11 -0.33 10.50 -2.18
N PRO A 12 -1.58 10.13 -2.51
CA PRO A 12 -2.44 10.98 -3.34
C PRO A 12 -2.88 12.24 -2.58
N ASN A 13 -3.17 13.30 -3.32
CA ASN A 13 -3.90 14.44 -2.77
C ASN A 13 -5.26 13.97 -2.20
N PHE A 14 -5.69 14.58 -1.09
CA PHE A 14 -6.88 14.16 -0.33
C PHE A 14 -8.13 14.02 -1.22
N GLU A 15 -8.38 15.02 -2.05
CA GLU A 15 -9.52 15.08 -2.98
C GLU A 15 -9.54 13.94 -4.01
N LEU A 16 -8.36 13.40 -4.35
CA LEU A 16 -8.17 12.37 -5.36
C LEU A 16 -8.01 10.97 -4.76
N ALA A 17 -7.83 10.84 -3.45
CA ALA A 17 -7.51 9.58 -2.78
C ALA A 17 -8.53 8.48 -3.08
N LYS A 18 -9.82 8.81 -3.10
CA LYS A 18 -10.89 7.86 -3.46
C LYS A 18 -10.80 7.38 -4.91
N GLN A 19 -10.44 8.27 -5.83
CA GLN A 19 -10.37 7.97 -7.27
C GLN A 19 -9.12 7.17 -7.60
N VAL A 20 -8.02 7.43 -6.88
CA VAL A 20 -6.76 6.71 -7.05
C VAL A 20 -6.81 5.32 -6.42
N SER A 21 -7.53 5.16 -5.31
CA SER A 21 -7.66 3.88 -4.61
C SER A 21 -8.22 2.79 -5.53
N CYS A 22 -7.64 1.59 -5.44
CA CYS A 22 -8.05 0.44 -6.22
C CYS A 22 -8.05 -0.83 -5.39
N VAL A 23 -8.65 -1.89 -5.95
CA VAL A 23 -8.58 -3.23 -5.38
C VAL A 23 -7.17 -3.81 -5.50
N PRO A 24 -6.82 -4.83 -4.69
CA PRO A 24 -5.55 -5.54 -4.83
C PRO A 24 -5.33 -6.07 -6.25
N TYR A 25 -4.08 -6.08 -6.69
CA TYR A 25 -3.70 -6.45 -8.05
C TYR A 25 -3.99 -7.93 -8.39
N ASP A 26 -4.05 -8.80 -7.37
CA ASP A 26 -4.16 -10.25 -7.48
C ASP A 26 -5.60 -10.78 -7.37
N VAL A 27 -6.59 -9.91 -7.17
CA VAL A 27 -8.01 -10.29 -7.03
C VAL A 27 -8.88 -9.96 -8.26
N ILE A 28 -8.27 -9.51 -9.36
CA ILE A 28 -8.96 -9.11 -10.60
C ILE A 28 -8.33 -9.72 -11.84
N TYR A 29 -9.15 -10.07 -12.83
CA TYR A 29 -8.67 -10.55 -14.13
C TYR A 29 -8.28 -9.39 -15.04
N GLU A 30 -7.33 -9.62 -15.95
CA GLU A 30 -6.84 -8.61 -16.91
C GLU A 30 -7.97 -7.93 -17.71
N SER A 31 -8.94 -8.73 -18.19
CA SER A 31 -10.09 -8.23 -18.95
C SER A 31 -10.95 -7.23 -18.15
N GLU A 32 -11.03 -7.40 -16.83
CA GLU A 32 -11.76 -6.49 -15.94
C GLU A 32 -10.96 -5.22 -15.66
N VAL A 33 -9.62 -5.33 -15.57
CA VAL A 33 -8.73 -4.18 -15.31
C VAL A 33 -8.92 -3.08 -16.34
N ARG A 34 -9.02 -3.43 -17.63
CA ARG A 34 -9.20 -2.46 -18.71
C ARG A 34 -10.48 -1.65 -18.51
N GLY A 35 -11.61 -2.33 -18.25
CA GLY A 35 -12.88 -1.67 -17.96
C GLY A 35 -12.81 -0.76 -16.73
N PHE A 36 -12.09 -1.17 -15.68
CA PHE A 36 -11.86 -0.31 -14.50
C PHE A 36 -11.02 0.92 -14.82
N ILE A 37 -9.98 0.79 -15.65
CA ILE A 37 -9.12 1.92 -16.07
C ILE A 37 -9.91 2.88 -16.97
N GLU A 38 -10.71 2.37 -17.91
CA GLU A 38 -11.55 3.18 -18.79
C GLU A 38 -12.61 3.96 -18.00
N ALA A 39 -13.25 3.31 -17.02
CA ALA A 39 -14.24 3.95 -16.15
C ALA A 39 -13.61 4.95 -15.16
N ASN A 40 -12.35 4.75 -14.79
CA ASN A 40 -11.63 5.62 -13.86
C ASN A 40 -10.13 5.74 -14.25
N PRO A 41 -9.79 6.73 -15.09
CA PRO A 41 -8.42 6.94 -15.57
C PRO A 41 -7.39 7.32 -14.50
N LEU A 42 -7.84 7.62 -13.27
CA LEU A 42 -6.98 7.92 -12.12
C LEU A 42 -6.71 6.69 -11.24
N SER A 43 -7.34 5.55 -11.52
CA SER A 43 -7.14 4.31 -10.77
C SER A 43 -5.67 3.89 -10.74
N PHE A 44 -5.17 3.53 -9.56
CA PHE A 44 -3.80 3.03 -9.40
C PHE A 44 -3.57 1.66 -10.05
N LEU A 45 -4.61 1.02 -10.61
CA LEU A 45 -4.48 -0.13 -11.50
C LEU A 45 -3.63 0.17 -12.73
N ARG A 46 -3.60 1.42 -13.20
CA ARG A 46 -2.70 1.87 -14.26
C ARG A 46 -1.22 1.64 -13.95
N VAL A 47 -0.86 1.65 -12.67
CA VAL A 47 0.51 1.40 -12.21
C VAL A 47 0.72 -0.06 -11.83
N THR A 48 -0.23 -0.65 -11.08
CA THR A 48 -0.07 -2.00 -10.50
C THR A 48 -0.42 -3.14 -11.45
N ARG A 49 -1.16 -2.83 -12.53
CA ARG A 49 -1.66 -3.71 -13.59
C ARG A 49 -1.50 -3.05 -14.98
N SER A 50 -0.32 -2.51 -15.25
CA SER A 50 -0.01 -1.74 -16.47
C SER A 50 -0.09 -2.54 -17.76
N GLU A 51 -0.11 -3.87 -17.70
CA GLU A 51 -0.31 -4.72 -18.87
C GLU A 51 -1.68 -4.47 -19.52
N ALA A 52 -2.68 -4.06 -18.74
CA ALA A 52 -4.01 -3.73 -19.24
C ALA A 52 -4.06 -2.42 -20.07
N GLU A 53 -2.97 -1.64 -20.11
CA GLU A 53 -2.88 -0.43 -20.96
C GLU A 53 -2.38 -0.71 -22.38
N PHE A 54 -1.99 -1.94 -22.69
CA PHE A 54 -1.66 -2.36 -24.05
C PHE A 54 -2.88 -2.93 -24.76
N PRO A 55 -2.91 -3.04 -26.11
CA PRO A 55 -4.02 -3.66 -26.83
C PRO A 55 -4.31 -5.08 -26.34
N GLU A 56 -5.59 -5.47 -26.32
CA GLU A 56 -6.02 -6.80 -25.89
C GLU A 56 -5.36 -7.90 -26.74
N GLY A 57 -4.91 -8.96 -26.08
CA GLY A 57 -4.21 -10.08 -26.72
C GLY A 57 -2.76 -9.79 -27.12
N SER A 58 -2.23 -8.61 -26.80
CA SER A 58 -0.80 -8.33 -27.01
C SER A 58 0.05 -9.02 -25.95
N ASN A 59 1.11 -9.70 -26.38
CA ASN A 59 2.05 -10.39 -25.50
C ASN A 59 3.30 -9.53 -25.32
N GLN A 60 3.19 -8.50 -24.48
CA GLN A 60 4.28 -7.55 -24.27
C GLN A 60 5.38 -8.16 -23.40
N PRO A 61 6.67 -7.88 -23.70
CA PRO A 61 7.75 -8.18 -22.79
C PRO A 61 7.52 -7.53 -21.42
N THR A 62 7.88 -8.24 -20.35
CA THR A 62 7.74 -7.75 -18.96
C THR A 62 8.42 -6.39 -18.75
N GLU A 63 9.55 -6.15 -19.40
CA GLU A 63 10.29 -4.87 -19.35
C GLU A 63 9.45 -3.71 -19.89
N GLU A 64 8.70 -3.91 -20.98
CA GLU A 64 7.81 -2.87 -21.53
C GLU A 64 6.61 -2.60 -20.61
N VAL A 65 6.08 -3.64 -19.97
CA VAL A 65 5.01 -3.53 -18.98
C VAL A 65 5.48 -2.71 -17.76
N PHE A 66 6.69 -2.98 -17.27
CA PHE A 66 7.28 -2.23 -16.16
C PHE A 66 7.60 -0.78 -16.54
N GLU A 67 8.10 -0.54 -17.75
CA GLU A 67 8.32 0.82 -18.25
C GLU A 67 7.00 1.59 -18.36
N ARG A 68 5.91 0.95 -18.81
CA ARG A 68 4.57 1.55 -18.80
C ARG A 68 4.12 1.91 -17.37
N ALA A 69 4.29 1.01 -16.41
CA ALA A 69 3.96 1.28 -15.01
C ALA A 69 4.77 2.47 -14.45
N ARG A 70 6.07 2.54 -14.77
CA ARG A 70 6.94 3.66 -14.38
C ARG A 70 6.47 4.98 -14.99
N GLN A 71 6.14 5.00 -16.27
CA GLN A 71 5.60 6.18 -16.96
C GLN A 71 4.28 6.65 -16.34
N ASN A 72 3.40 5.72 -15.99
CA ASN A 72 2.12 6.03 -15.35
C ASN A 72 2.30 6.60 -13.95
N LEU A 73 3.20 6.02 -13.14
CA LEU A 73 3.51 6.57 -11.82
C LEU A 73 4.13 7.96 -11.92
N GLN A 74 5.08 8.15 -12.85
CA GLN A 74 5.69 9.46 -13.08
C GLN A 74 4.65 10.49 -13.51
N LYS A 75 3.73 10.11 -14.40
CA LYS A 75 2.62 10.98 -14.80
C LYS A 75 1.73 11.38 -13.62
N PHE A 76 1.44 10.45 -12.71
CA PHE A 76 0.71 10.76 -11.49
C PHE A 76 1.44 11.73 -10.56
N ILE A 77 2.76 11.72 -10.55
CA ILE A 77 3.58 12.68 -9.81
C ILE A 77 3.58 14.04 -10.51
N ASP A 78 3.82 14.06 -11.83
CA ASP A 78 3.90 15.26 -12.66
C ASP A 78 2.56 16.02 -12.71
N ASP A 79 1.45 15.28 -12.73
CA ASP A 79 0.08 15.84 -12.71
C ASP A 79 -0.37 16.23 -11.29
N GLU A 80 0.53 16.21 -10.30
CA GLU A 80 0.26 16.52 -8.88
C GLU A 80 -0.87 15.66 -8.27
N ILE A 81 -1.09 14.45 -8.79
CA ILE A 81 -2.05 13.50 -8.20
C ILE A 81 -1.45 12.93 -6.92
N PHE A 82 -0.16 12.63 -6.93
CA PHE A 82 0.60 12.20 -5.76
C PHE A 82 1.66 13.22 -5.36
N ALA A 83 1.91 13.32 -4.06
CA ALA A 83 2.99 14.10 -3.49
C ALA A 83 3.78 13.28 -2.47
N THR A 84 5.10 13.48 -2.43
CA THR A 84 5.97 12.91 -1.40
C THR A 84 5.89 13.76 -0.14
N GLU A 85 5.67 13.13 1.01
CA GLU A 85 5.70 13.83 2.28
C GLU A 85 7.12 14.33 2.64
N ALA A 86 7.18 15.54 3.21
CA ALA A 86 8.44 16.13 3.65
C ALA A 86 9.11 15.37 4.80
N GLU A 87 8.30 14.86 5.73
CA GLU A 87 8.77 14.18 6.94
C GLU A 87 8.32 12.73 6.98
N PRO A 88 9.21 11.80 7.39
CA PRO A 88 8.84 10.39 7.51
C PRO A 88 7.80 10.20 8.62
N SER A 89 6.89 9.25 8.44
CA SER A 89 5.86 8.95 9.43
C SER A 89 5.50 7.47 9.48
N VAL A 90 4.90 7.07 10.59
CA VAL A 90 4.09 5.86 10.71
C VAL A 90 2.63 6.22 10.48
N TYR A 91 1.84 5.28 9.97
CA TYR A 91 0.40 5.50 9.78
C TYR A 91 -0.41 4.43 10.50
N VAL A 92 -1.59 4.82 10.97
CA VAL A 92 -2.63 3.86 11.36
C VAL A 92 -3.61 3.75 10.20
N TYR A 93 -3.91 2.53 9.78
CA TYR A 93 -4.82 2.26 8.68
C TYR A 93 -5.95 1.35 9.14
N ARG A 94 -7.19 1.79 8.89
CA ARG A 94 -8.41 1.04 9.19
C ARG A 94 -9.19 0.73 7.92
N LEU A 95 -9.58 -0.54 7.82
CA LEU A 95 -10.56 -1.05 6.87
C LEU A 95 -11.81 -1.45 7.64
N GLU A 96 -12.98 -1.05 7.18
CA GLU A 96 -14.26 -1.31 7.84
C GLU A 96 -15.35 -1.71 6.84
N THR A 97 -16.06 -2.78 7.17
CA THR A 97 -17.32 -3.20 6.55
C THR A 97 -18.46 -2.96 7.55
N GLU A 98 -19.70 -3.30 7.18
CA GLU A 98 -20.84 -3.21 8.10
C GLU A 98 -20.69 -4.09 9.35
N THR A 99 -19.95 -5.19 9.26
CA THR A 99 -19.88 -6.22 10.31
C THR A 99 -18.51 -6.35 10.97
N HIS A 100 -17.46 -5.77 10.37
CA HIS A 100 -16.09 -5.99 10.80
C HIS A 100 -15.19 -4.79 10.57
N ALA A 101 -14.24 -4.58 11.47
CA ALA A 101 -13.18 -3.60 11.30
C ALA A 101 -11.80 -4.21 11.58
N GLN A 102 -10.83 -3.87 10.75
CA GLN A 102 -9.42 -4.20 10.95
C GLN A 102 -8.62 -2.91 11.01
N THR A 103 -7.77 -2.79 12.02
CA THR A 103 -6.89 -1.64 12.18
C THR A 103 -5.46 -2.15 12.33
N GLY A 104 -4.56 -1.58 11.55
CA GLY A 104 -3.15 -1.93 11.54
C GLY A 104 -2.25 -0.71 11.53
N VAL A 105 -0.96 -0.96 11.66
CA VAL A 105 0.10 0.05 11.57
C VAL A 105 0.82 -0.15 10.24
N VAL A 106 1.03 0.95 9.50
CA VAL A 106 1.78 0.96 8.25
C VAL A 106 3.13 1.62 8.51
N ALA A 107 4.19 0.84 8.34
CA ALA A 107 5.58 1.22 8.56
C ALA A 107 6.50 0.31 7.74
N CYS A 108 7.75 0.70 7.56
CA CYS A 108 8.79 -0.21 7.05
C CYS A 108 9.17 -1.23 8.12
N CYS A 109 9.46 -2.47 7.73
CA CYS A 109 9.96 -3.53 8.61
C CYS A 109 11.38 -3.95 8.21
N SER A 110 12.13 -4.57 9.12
CA SER A 110 13.50 -5.01 8.85
C SER A 110 13.55 -6.28 7.98
N LEU A 111 14.38 -6.27 6.93
CA LEU A 111 14.70 -7.47 6.16
C LEU A 111 15.54 -8.46 6.99
N ASP A 112 16.43 -7.95 7.86
CA ASP A 112 17.25 -8.81 8.73
C ASP A 112 16.36 -9.63 9.67
N GLU A 113 15.25 -9.07 10.16
CA GLU A 113 14.30 -9.80 11.00
C GLU A 113 13.55 -10.90 10.25
N TYR A 114 13.34 -10.71 8.94
CA TYR A 114 12.78 -11.74 8.07
C TYR A 114 13.79 -12.87 7.81
N GLU A 115 15.07 -12.53 7.57
CA GLU A 115 16.14 -13.51 7.35
C GLU A 115 16.45 -14.31 8.62
N LEU A 116 16.47 -13.65 9.77
CA LEU A 116 16.70 -14.28 11.09
C LEU A 116 15.47 -15.03 11.63
N GLY A 117 14.34 -14.96 10.92
CA GLY A 117 13.10 -15.66 11.28
C GLY A 117 12.36 -15.08 12.49
N THR A 118 12.66 -13.84 12.88
CA THR A 118 11.85 -13.06 13.84
C THR A 118 10.49 -12.72 13.22
N ILE A 119 10.49 -12.19 11.98
CA ILE A 119 9.28 -12.10 11.17
C ILE A 119 9.03 -13.49 10.55
N LYS A 120 7.90 -14.09 10.92
CA LYS A 120 7.53 -15.42 10.41
C LYS A 120 7.02 -15.34 8.99
N LYS A 121 7.49 -16.28 8.17
CA LYS A 121 7.09 -16.44 6.76
C LYS A 121 5.78 -17.23 6.71
N HIS A 122 4.82 -16.80 5.90
CA HIS A 122 3.69 -17.64 5.52
C HIS A 122 4.14 -18.52 4.35
N GLU A 123 4.13 -19.84 4.51
CA GLU A 123 4.79 -20.75 3.55
C GLU A 123 4.06 -20.89 2.20
N LYS A 124 4.88 -21.19 1.17
CA LYS A 124 4.67 -21.32 -0.30
C LYS A 124 4.35 -20.02 -1.05
N THR A 125 5.27 -19.07 -0.98
CA THR A 125 5.38 -18.00 -1.99
C THR A 125 5.62 -18.59 -3.37
N ARG A 126 4.85 -18.11 -4.35
CA ARG A 126 4.99 -18.47 -5.76
C ARG A 126 6.19 -17.72 -6.37
N PRO A 127 7.25 -18.42 -6.82
CA PRO A 127 8.46 -17.75 -7.33
C PRO A 127 8.17 -16.76 -8.45
N ASP A 128 7.26 -17.10 -9.36
CA ASP A 128 6.82 -16.24 -10.47
C ASP A 128 6.20 -14.92 -9.99
N LYS A 129 5.42 -14.97 -8.90
CA LYS A 129 4.80 -13.77 -8.31
C LYS A 129 5.80 -12.91 -7.54
N VAL A 130 6.79 -13.55 -6.90
CA VAL A 130 7.87 -12.84 -6.20
C VAL A 130 8.76 -12.11 -7.19
N GLU A 131 9.17 -12.77 -8.27
CA GLU A 131 9.99 -12.18 -9.32
C GLU A 131 9.29 -11.01 -10.00
N ASP A 132 8.03 -11.18 -10.41
CA ASP A 132 7.20 -10.12 -10.98
C ASP A 132 7.12 -8.88 -10.07
N ARG A 133 6.75 -9.07 -8.80
CA ARG A 133 6.63 -7.95 -7.85
C ARG A 133 7.97 -7.30 -7.53
N THR A 134 9.04 -8.08 -7.44
CA THR A 134 10.39 -7.55 -7.20
C THR A 134 10.83 -6.71 -8.40
N GLY A 135 10.67 -7.21 -9.63
CA GLY A 135 10.99 -6.48 -10.85
C GLY A 135 10.18 -5.18 -10.97
N HIS A 136 8.88 -5.24 -10.68
CA HIS A 136 8.00 -4.06 -10.68
C HIS A 136 8.46 -3.01 -9.67
N MET A 137 8.72 -3.39 -8.42
CA MET A 137 9.22 -2.48 -7.38
C MET A 137 10.56 -1.84 -7.77
N LEU A 138 11.49 -2.63 -8.34
CA LEU A 138 12.80 -2.13 -8.77
C LEU A 138 12.67 -1.16 -9.95
N ALA A 139 11.80 -1.44 -10.92
CA ALA A 139 11.59 -0.58 -12.08
C ALA A 139 10.96 0.77 -11.70
N LEU A 140 10.05 0.77 -10.72
CA LEU A 140 9.37 1.99 -10.26
C LEU A 140 10.17 2.74 -9.18
N ASN A 141 11.15 2.08 -8.58
CA ASN A 141 11.83 2.53 -7.36
C ASN A 141 10.81 2.92 -6.24
N ALA A 142 9.74 2.13 -6.11
CA ALA A 142 8.64 2.38 -5.19
C ALA A 142 8.02 1.08 -4.68
N GLN A 143 7.57 1.07 -3.43
CA GLN A 143 6.74 -0.01 -2.89
C GLN A 143 5.27 0.28 -3.19
N THR A 144 4.69 -0.43 -4.16
CA THR A 144 3.31 -0.24 -4.61
C THR A 144 2.31 -1.22 -4.01
N GLY A 145 2.75 -2.09 -3.09
CA GLY A 145 1.88 -3.05 -2.39
C GLY A 145 2.24 -3.17 -0.91
N LEU A 146 1.22 -3.08 -0.04
CA LEU A 146 1.42 -3.35 1.39
C LEU A 146 1.54 -4.85 1.64
N ILE A 147 2.53 -5.24 2.42
CA ILE A 147 2.64 -6.61 2.95
C ILE A 147 1.89 -6.66 4.27
N PHE A 148 0.97 -7.61 4.40
CA PHE A 148 0.20 -7.79 5.62
C PHE A 148 0.96 -8.68 6.62
N LEU A 149 1.24 -8.13 7.80
CA LEU A 149 1.84 -8.86 8.92
C LEU A 149 0.86 -8.89 10.10
N ALA A 150 0.79 -10.02 10.77
CA ALA A 150 0.07 -10.15 12.04
C ALA A 150 1.06 -10.11 13.20
N PHE A 151 0.70 -9.38 14.26
CA PHE A 151 1.49 -9.29 15.48
C PHE A 151 0.59 -9.43 16.71
N ARG A 152 1.17 -9.86 17.84
CA ARG A 152 0.45 -9.90 19.11
C ARG A 152 0.48 -8.50 19.73
N GLY A 153 -0.66 -7.82 19.72
CA GLY A 153 -0.77 -6.49 20.31
C GLY A 153 -0.58 -6.49 21.84
N THR A 154 0.28 -5.60 22.32
CA THR A 154 0.46 -5.23 23.73
C THR A 154 -0.58 -4.20 24.17
N LEU A 155 -0.66 -3.90 25.48
CA LEU A 155 -1.49 -2.78 25.96
C LEU A 155 -1.06 -1.46 25.33
N GLU A 156 0.26 -1.26 25.19
CA GLU A 156 0.84 -0.03 24.68
C GLU A 156 0.55 0.18 23.19
N THR A 157 0.76 -0.84 22.35
CA THR A 157 0.42 -0.73 20.92
C THR A 157 -1.07 -0.47 20.70
N LYS A 158 -1.96 -1.07 21.50
CA LYS A 158 -3.40 -0.81 21.44
C LYS A 158 -3.73 0.63 21.85
N ARG A 159 -3.10 1.15 22.92
CA ARG A 159 -3.26 2.53 23.38
C ARG A 159 -2.84 3.51 22.29
N LEU A 160 -1.65 3.34 21.71
CA LEU A 160 -1.12 4.20 20.66
C LEU A 160 -2.00 4.20 19.39
N ILE A 161 -2.48 3.03 18.95
CA ILE A 161 -3.40 2.93 17.82
C ILE A 161 -4.71 3.68 18.12
N PHE A 162 -5.28 3.48 19.31
CA PHE A 162 -6.51 4.16 19.72
C PHE A 162 -6.36 5.68 19.77
N GLU A 163 -5.25 6.17 20.32
CA GLU A 163 -4.93 7.60 20.41
C GLU A 163 -4.74 8.24 19.04
N ALA A 164 -4.00 7.59 18.14
CA ALA A 164 -3.83 8.07 16.76
C ALA A 164 -5.18 8.23 16.07
N MET A 165 -6.13 7.32 16.33
CA MET A 165 -7.48 7.37 15.76
C MET A 165 -8.40 8.45 16.37
N GLN A 166 -8.03 9.08 17.50
CA GLN A 166 -8.79 10.21 18.04
C GLN A 166 -8.58 11.50 17.24
N GLY A 167 -7.51 11.56 16.44
CA GLY A 167 -7.24 12.68 15.54
C GLY A 167 -8.08 12.63 14.27
N GLU A 168 -7.98 13.70 13.48
CA GLU A 168 -8.60 13.75 12.15
C GLU A 168 -7.83 12.83 11.17
N PRO A 169 -8.53 11.90 10.50
CA PRO A 169 -7.89 11.05 9.50
C PRO A 169 -7.48 11.85 8.27
N ILE A 170 -6.29 11.58 7.74
CA ILE A 170 -5.81 12.17 6.48
C ILE A 170 -6.54 11.62 5.26
N TYR A 171 -7.19 10.46 5.37
CA TYR A 171 -8.10 9.91 4.38
C TYR A 171 -9.28 9.25 5.11
N ASN A 172 -10.50 9.50 4.66
CA ASN A 172 -11.70 8.85 5.21
C ASN A 172 -12.80 8.82 4.14
N PHE A 173 -12.92 7.68 3.44
CA PHE A 173 -13.88 7.55 2.34
C PHE A 173 -14.41 6.12 2.20
N HIS A 174 -15.54 6.00 1.52
CA HIS A 174 -16.10 4.70 1.11
C HIS A 174 -15.66 4.36 -0.32
N CYS A 175 -15.16 3.15 -0.49
CA CYS A 175 -14.87 2.55 -1.79
C CYS A 175 -16.17 2.14 -2.49
N SER A 176 -16.10 1.89 -3.80
CA SER A 176 -17.24 1.43 -4.60
C SER A 176 -17.81 0.08 -4.13
N ASN A 177 -17.00 -0.76 -3.50
CA ASN A 177 -17.39 -2.05 -2.94
C ASN A 177 -17.94 -1.97 -1.50
N GLY A 178 -18.21 -0.76 -0.99
CA GLY A 178 -18.77 -0.54 0.36
C GLY A 178 -17.75 -0.53 1.49
N ILE A 179 -16.48 -0.88 1.24
CA ILE A 179 -15.43 -0.83 2.27
C ILE A 179 -15.09 0.62 2.59
N LYS A 180 -15.19 0.98 3.87
CA LYS A 180 -14.70 2.27 4.39
C LYS A 180 -13.21 2.16 4.69
N GLN A 181 -12.45 3.10 4.16
CA GLN A 181 -11.02 3.23 4.41
C GLN A 181 -10.79 4.49 5.22
N ALA A 182 -10.00 4.38 6.29
CA ALA A 182 -9.55 5.54 7.07
C ALA A 182 -8.06 5.42 7.42
N VAL A 183 -7.31 6.49 7.21
CA VAL A 183 -5.86 6.54 7.46
C VAL A 183 -5.54 7.73 8.35
N TRP A 184 -4.72 7.52 9.37
CA TRP A 184 -4.19 8.56 10.24
C TRP A 184 -2.67 8.61 10.13
N ARG A 185 -2.12 9.82 9.99
CA ARG A 185 -0.69 10.05 10.11
C ARG A 185 -0.34 10.18 11.59
N VAL A 186 0.65 9.41 12.06
CA VAL A 186 1.07 9.45 13.46
C VAL A 186 2.05 10.61 13.67
N SER A 187 1.74 11.49 14.61
CA SER A 187 2.60 12.61 15.01
C SER A 187 3.81 12.18 15.85
N LEU A 188 3.62 11.27 16.80
CA LEU A 188 4.66 10.75 17.69
C LEU A 188 5.14 9.36 17.24
N THR A 189 5.82 9.33 16.09
CA THR A 189 6.33 8.09 15.49
C THR A 189 7.26 7.31 16.44
N GLU A 190 8.06 8.00 17.25
CA GLU A 190 9.01 7.39 18.20
C GLU A 190 8.33 6.48 19.24
N ASP A 191 7.10 6.81 19.65
CA ASP A 191 6.35 5.96 20.58
C ASP A 191 5.99 4.61 19.96
N PHE A 192 5.61 4.61 18.68
CA PHE A 192 5.35 3.38 17.94
C PHE A 192 6.63 2.56 17.77
N ILE A 193 7.76 3.19 17.44
CA ILE A 193 9.04 2.47 17.30
C ILE A 193 9.40 1.76 18.61
N ARG A 194 9.30 2.46 19.75
CA ARG A 194 9.57 1.86 21.07
C ARG A 194 8.60 0.73 21.40
N ALA A 195 7.30 0.93 21.18
CA ALA A 195 6.29 -0.07 21.50
C ALA A 195 6.44 -1.35 20.66
N PHE A 196 6.83 -1.23 19.39
CA PHE A 196 7.07 -2.39 18.52
C PHE A 196 8.38 -3.11 18.82
N ALA A 197 9.39 -2.41 19.34
CA ALA A 197 10.62 -3.06 19.80
C ALA A 197 10.34 -4.11 20.89
N GLU A 198 9.27 -3.97 21.68
CA GLU A 198 8.89 -4.94 22.72
C GLU A 198 8.13 -6.18 22.20
N ILE A 199 7.76 -6.21 20.92
CA ILE A 199 7.04 -7.33 20.27
C ILE A 199 8.04 -8.37 19.74
#